data_AF-A0A2T7A8L4-F1
#
_entry.id   AF-A0A2T7A8L4-F1
#
_cell.length_a   1.000
_cell.length_b   1.000
_cell.length_c   1.000
_cell.angle_alpha   90.00
_cell.angle_beta   90.00
_cell.angle_gamma   90.00
#
_symmetry.space_group_name_H-M   'P 1'
#
loop_
_entity.id
_entity.type
_entity.pdbx_description
1 polymer ?
#
loop_
_entity_poly.entity_id
_entity_poly.type
_entity_poly.pdbx_seq_one_letter_code
_entity_poly.pdbx_strand_id
1 'polypeptide(L)' 'SGFVYRENRVPHYQRLFQKNDGVRQWYKTPRSKMLLYPYFVMLGIGFSGSLFGMCRLVMVGHPPRQWL' A
#
# COMPACT_ATOMS: atom_id res chain seq x y z
N SER A 1 -10.21 31.56 -7.27
CA SER A 1 -8.83 32.00 -7.62
C SER A 1 -7.80 31.11 -6.91
N GLY A 2 -7.37 29.99 -7.49
CA GLY A 2 -6.54 29.02 -6.73
C GLY A 2 -5.46 28.28 -7.52
N PHE A 3 -5.49 28.34 -8.86
CA PHE A 3 -4.48 27.70 -9.72
C PHE A 3 -3.43 28.69 -10.25
N VAL A 4 -3.77 29.97 -10.39
CA VAL A 4 -2.93 30.97 -11.10
C VAL A 4 -1.72 31.44 -10.27
N TYR A 5 -1.80 31.42 -8.93
CA TYR A 5 -0.73 31.88 -8.03
C TYR A 5 -0.01 30.74 -7.30
N ARG A 6 -0.11 29.48 -7.76
CA ARG A 6 0.63 28.36 -7.18
C ARG A 6 1.98 28.22 -7.86
N GLU A 7 3.04 28.15 -7.06
CA GLU A 7 4.39 27.90 -7.54
C GLU A 7 4.44 26.57 -8.32
N ASN A 8 5.01 26.62 -9.53
CA ASN A 8 5.09 25.47 -10.41
C ASN A 8 6.16 24.47 -9.92
N ARG A 9 5.71 23.36 -9.33
CA ARG A 9 6.58 22.27 -8.87
C ARG A 9 6.76 21.16 -9.90
N VAL A 10 6.21 21.28 -11.11
CA VAL A 10 6.34 20.26 -12.16
C VAL A 10 7.82 19.97 -12.49
N PRO A 11 8.70 20.98 -12.69
CA PRO A 11 10.11 20.72 -12.97
C PRO A 11 10.86 20.07 -11.78
N HIS A 12 10.35 20.24 -10.56
CA HIS A 12 10.89 19.57 -9.38
C HIS A 12 10.60 18.07 -9.42
N TYR A 13 9.35 17.69 -9.65
CA TYR A 13 8.97 16.27 -9.75
C TYR A 13 9.53 15.60 -11.01
N GLN A 14 9.60 16.29 -12.14
CA GLN A 14 10.24 15.77 -13.35
C GLN A 14 11.68 15.34 -13.09
N ARG A 15 12.49 16.20 -12.44
CA ARG A 15 13.87 15.85 -12.05
C ARG A 15 13.93 14.67 -11.07
N LEU A 16 13.01 14.60 -10.11
CA LEU A 16 12.94 13.51 -9.13
C LEU A 16 12.64 12.16 -9.79
N PHE A 17 11.67 12.10 -10.70
CA PHE A 17 11.21 10.87 -11.34
C PHE A 17 12.08 10.44 -12.54
N GLN A 18 12.72 11.39 -13.23
CA GLN A 18 13.59 11.11 -14.37
C GLN A 18 15.05 10.80 -13.97
N LYS A 19 15.41 11.01 -12.69
CA LYS A 19 16.73 10.60 -12.18
C LYS A 19 16.91 9.08 -12.34
N ASN A 20 17.98 8.65 -13.01
CA ASN A 20 18.30 7.25 -13.23
C ASN A 20 19.08 6.67 -12.04
N ASP A 21 18.41 6.56 -10.89
CA ASP A 21 18.94 6.06 -9.62
C ASP A 21 18.64 4.57 -9.38
N GLY A 22 18.04 3.88 -10.36
CA GLY A 22 17.66 2.46 -10.25
C GLY A 22 16.52 2.19 -9.26
N VAL A 23 15.97 3.24 -8.64
CA VAL A 23 14.89 3.12 -7.65
C VAL A 23 13.55 3.00 -8.37
N ARG A 24 12.72 2.04 -7.92
CA ARG A 24 11.36 1.88 -8.44
C ARG A 24 10.56 3.17 -8.28
N GLN A 25 9.72 3.51 -9.27
CA GLN A 25 8.96 4.76 -9.30
C GLN A 25 8.15 4.98 -8.02
N TRP A 26 7.52 3.92 -7.49
CA TRP A 26 6.75 3.98 -6.26
C TRP A 26 7.59 4.18 -4.99
N TYR A 27 8.92 4.10 -5.04
CA TYR A 27 9.79 4.28 -3.86
C TYR A 27 10.63 5.58 -3.90
N LYS A 28 10.45 6.42 -4.93
CA LYS A 28 11.28 7.61 -5.16
C LYS A 28 11.06 8.76 -4.16
N THR A 29 9.86 8.90 -3.62
CA THR A 29 9.52 10.03 -2.73
C THR A 29 9.72 9.63 -1.26
N PRO A 30 10.22 10.52 -0.37
CA PRO A 30 10.36 10.22 1.06
C PRO A 30 9.02 9.86 1.73
N ARG A 31 7.92 10.53 1.34
CA ARG A 31 6.57 10.19 1.80
C ARG A 31 6.11 8.81 1.36
N SER A 32 6.70 8.25 0.31
CA SER A 32 6.26 6.97 -0.19
C SER A 32 6.53 5.85 0.81
N LYS A 33 7.69 5.88 1.51
CA LYS A 33 8.00 4.90 2.57
C LYS A 33 6.92 4.89 3.65
N MET A 34 6.50 6.08 4.09
CA MET A 34 5.48 6.25 5.12
C MET A 34 4.10 5.70 4.71
N LEU A 35 3.78 5.73 3.41
CA LEU A 35 2.51 5.18 2.89
C LEU A 35 2.60 3.68 2.59
N LEU A 36 3.75 3.22 2.09
CA LEU A 36 3.96 1.83 1.69
C LEU A 36 4.05 0.88 2.88
N TYR A 37 4.70 1.28 3.97
CA TYR A 37 4.81 0.43 5.15
C TYR A 37 3.45 -0.01 5.71
N PRO A 38 2.50 0.89 6.04
CA PRO A 38 1.19 0.47 6.52
C PRO A 38 0.41 -0.30 5.46
N TYR A 39 0.54 0.05 4.17
CA TYR A 39 -0.09 -0.70 3.08
C TYR A 39 0.37 -2.17 3.06
N PHE A 40 1.67 -2.43 3.12
CA PHE A 40 2.20 -3.81 3.13
C PHE A 40 1.83 -4.58 4.39
N VAL A 41 1.74 -3.92 5.55
CA VAL A 41 1.28 -4.54 6.80
C VAL A 41 -0.18 -4.98 6.67
N MET A 42 -1.07 -4.09 6.21
CA MET A 42 -2.48 -4.41 6.03
C MET A 42 -2.70 -5.50 4.98
N LEU A 43 -1.94 -5.45 3.89
CA LEU A 43 -1.98 -6.49 2.86
C LEU A 43 -1.55 -7.85 3.41
N GLY A 44 -0.45 -7.88 4.17
CA GLY A 44 0.07 -9.12 4.77
C GLY A 44 -0.89 -9.74 5.78
N ILE A 45 -1.52 -8.93 6.62
CA ILE A 45 -2.54 -9.38 7.59
C ILE A 45 -3.80 -9.87 6.87
N GLY A 46 -4.30 -9.13 5.89
CA GLY A 46 -5.49 -9.53 5.14
C GLY A 46 -5.28 -10.83 4.37
N PHE A 47 -4.10 -10.99 3.76
CA PHE A 47 -3.76 -12.20 3.03
C PHE A 47 -3.60 -13.42 3.96
N SER A 48 -2.89 -13.27 5.08
CA SER A 48 -2.72 -14.36 6.04
C SER A 48 -4.05 -14.75 6.70
N GLY A 49 -4.89 -13.77 7.06
CA GLY A 49 -6.23 -14.00 7.59
C GLY A 49 -7.14 -14.74 6.60
N SER A 50 -7.08 -14.37 5.31
CA SER A 50 -7.86 -15.04 4.25
C SER A 50 -7.41 -16.49 4.05
N LEU A 51 -6.10 -16.73 4.01
CA LEU A 51 -5.55 -18.09 3.93
C LEU A 51 -5.90 -18.92 5.16
N PHE A 52 -5.84 -18.34 6.36
CA PHE A 52 -6.24 -19.03 7.58
C PHE A 52 -7.73 -19.39 7.57
N GLY A 53 -8.60 -18.46 7.15
CA GLY A 53 -10.03 -18.71 6.98
C GLY A 53 -10.30 -19.83 5.96
N MET A 54 -9.62 -19.79 4.81
CA MET A 54 -9.70 -20.84 3.79
C MET A 54 -9.26 -22.21 4.33
N CYS A 55 -8.10 -22.29 5.01
CA CYS A 55 -7.62 -23.53 5.61
C CYS A 55 -8.59 -24.09 6.65
N ARG A 56 -9.21 -23.23 7.47
CA ARG A 56 -10.23 -23.64 8.44
C ARG A 56 -11.49 -24.19 7.76
N LEU A 57 -11.95 -23.57 6.67
CA LEU A 57 -13.09 -24.06 5.90
C LEU A 57 -12.81 -25.41 5.24
N VAL A 58 -11.62 -25.59 4.67
CA VAL A 58 -11.24 -26.83 3.96
C VAL A 58 -10.93 -27.99 4.92
N MET A 59 -10.16 -27.74 5.99
CA MET A 59 -9.66 -28.82 6.86
C MET A 59 -10.56 -29.11 8.06
N VAL A 60 -11.25 -28.10 8.61
CA VAL A 60 -12.03 -28.27 9.84
C VAL A 60 -13.50 -28.42 9.51
N GLY A 61 -14.07 -27.74 8.52
CA GLY A 61 -15.47 -27.93 8.07
C GLY A 61 -16.56 -27.55 9.08
N HIS A 62 -16.21 -27.10 10.30
CA HIS A 62 -17.17 -26.72 11.34
C HIS A 62 -17.27 -25.19 11.41
N PRO A 63 -18.48 -24.60 11.33
CA PRO A 63 -18.65 -23.17 11.46
C PRO A 63 -18.20 -22.70 12.86
N PRO A 64 -17.63 -21.49 12.97
CA PRO A 64 -17.29 -20.91 14.27
C PRO A 64 -18.56 -20.88 15.15
N ARG A 65 -18.41 -21.28 16.42
CA ARG A 65 -19.52 -21.35 17.37
C ARG A 65 -20.22 -19.99 17.42
N GLN A 66 -21.50 -19.99 17.02
CA GLN A 66 -22.41 -18.86 17.14
C GLN A 66 -22.62 -18.63 18.64
N TRP A 67 -22.29 -17.46 19.17
CA TRP A 67 -22.70 -17.06 20.52
C TRP A 67 -23.99 -16.26 20.41
N LEU A 68 -25.10 -16.97 20.22
CA LEU A 68 -26.49 -16.56 20.43
C LEU A 68 -27.24 -17.75 21.03
#